data_AF-A7U4P9-F1
#
_entry.id   AF-A7U4P9-F1
#
_cell.length_a   1.000
_cell.length_b   1.000
_cell.length_c   1.000
_cell.angle_alpha   90.00
_cell.angle_beta   90.00
_cell.angle_gamma   90.00
#
_symmetry.space_group_name_H-M   'P 1'
#
loop_
_entity.id
_entity.type
_entity.pdbx_description
1 polymer ?
#
loop_
_entity_poly.entity_id
_entity_poly.type
_entity_poly.pdbx_seq_one_letter_code
_entity_poly.pdbx_strand_id
1 'polypeptide(L)'
;DAIAISQSQGPSAGGGADGSMLLFPTVEPLFGPNNGIDDSVNNLIPFLARHPVSAADLVQFAGAVALSNCPGAPRVEFLAGRPNHTIPAIDGLIPDPADDVTKILARFADAGGFTPFEVVSLLASHSIARADKVDETIDAAPFDTTPFTFDTQIFLEVMLKGVGFPGAANNSGEVSSPLPLGSGNDTGEMRLQSDFALARDSRTA
;
A
#
# COMPACT_ATOMS: atom_id res chain seq x y z
N ASP A 1 3.12 8.39 0.97
CA ASP A 1 2.66 9.78 1.00
C ASP A 1 1.54 9.92 2.02
N ALA A 2 0.26 9.81 1.63
CA ALA A 2 -0.90 10.21 2.45
C ALA A 2 -0.96 9.75 3.92
N ILE A 3 -0.59 8.51 4.23
CA ILE A 3 -0.72 7.95 5.59
C ILE A 3 0.36 8.46 6.57
N ALA A 4 1.43 9.10 6.06
CA ALA A 4 2.55 9.60 6.85
C ALA A 4 2.23 10.95 7.53
N ILE A 5 1.25 10.90 8.44
CA ILE A 5 0.78 11.99 9.30
C ILE A 5 0.44 11.40 10.67
N SER A 6 0.43 12.20 11.74
CA SER A 6 0.02 11.72 13.07
C SER A 6 -0.68 12.81 13.85
N GLN A 7 -1.93 12.56 14.26
CA GLN A 7 -2.69 13.49 15.10
C GLN A 7 -2.09 13.58 16.51
N SER A 8 -1.64 12.47 17.08
CA SER A 8 -1.03 12.45 18.43
C SER A 8 0.38 13.02 18.49
N GLN A 9 1.19 12.88 17.43
CA GLN A 9 2.56 13.42 17.39
C GLN A 9 2.65 14.83 16.80
N GLY A 10 1.57 15.30 16.15
CA GLY A 10 1.44 16.64 15.61
C GLY A 10 2.16 16.87 14.26
N PRO A 11 2.10 18.11 13.72
CA PRO A 11 2.52 18.41 12.35
C PRO A 11 4.01 18.16 12.05
N SER A 12 4.86 18.07 13.07
CA SER A 12 6.28 17.76 12.89
C SER A 12 6.57 16.30 12.53
N ALA A 13 5.58 15.40 12.70
CA ALA A 13 5.71 13.99 12.35
C ALA A 13 5.57 13.74 10.83
N GLY A 14 4.83 14.60 10.12
CA GLY A 14 4.56 14.46 8.68
C GLY A 14 3.26 15.17 8.29
N GLY A 15 3.17 15.63 7.04
CA GLY A 15 2.05 16.44 6.55
C GLY A 15 0.96 15.66 5.80
N GLY A 16 1.12 14.34 5.65
CA GLY A 16 0.12 13.46 5.04
C GLY A 16 0.20 13.47 3.51
N ALA A 17 -0.90 13.77 2.83
CA ALA A 17 -0.91 13.83 1.36
C ALA A 17 -0.30 15.17 0.91
N ASP A 18 1.02 15.29 1.00
CA ASP A 18 1.77 16.54 0.84
C ASP A 18 2.92 16.42 -0.18
N GLY A 19 3.09 15.24 -0.80
CA GLY A 19 4.13 14.99 -1.78
C GLY A 19 5.54 14.89 -1.18
N SER A 20 5.68 14.71 0.13
CA SER A 20 6.96 14.59 0.83
C SER A 20 7.85 13.50 0.22
N MET A 21 7.26 12.40 -0.26
CA MET A 21 7.96 11.32 -0.96
C MET A 21 8.74 11.81 -2.21
N LEU A 22 8.19 12.77 -2.95
CA LEU A 22 8.82 13.33 -4.15
C LEU A 22 9.76 14.49 -3.83
N LEU A 23 9.46 15.26 -2.78
CA LEU A 23 10.22 16.45 -2.39
C LEU A 23 11.46 16.09 -1.55
N PHE A 24 11.42 14.97 -0.83
CA PHE A 24 12.51 14.44 -0.01
C PHE A 24 12.84 12.98 -0.38
N PRO A 25 13.21 12.70 -1.65
CA PRO A 25 13.31 11.34 -2.20
C PRO A 25 14.42 10.50 -1.57
N THR A 26 15.30 11.11 -0.77
CA THR A 26 16.40 10.43 -0.06
C THR A 26 16.13 10.28 1.45
N VAL A 27 14.88 10.46 1.89
CA VAL A 27 14.50 10.32 3.31
C VAL A 27 13.50 9.17 3.47
N GLU A 28 12.22 9.43 3.22
CA GLU A 28 11.15 8.46 3.46
C GLU A 28 11.26 7.19 2.61
N PRO A 29 11.65 7.24 1.32
CA PRO A 29 11.84 6.03 0.51
C PRO A 29 12.93 5.08 1.03
N LEU A 30 13.78 5.51 1.96
CA LEU A 30 14.83 4.67 2.57
C LEU A 30 14.38 3.98 3.87
N PHE A 31 13.16 4.23 4.36
CA PHE A 31 12.63 3.55 5.53
C PHE A 31 12.22 2.10 5.20
N GLY A 32 12.34 1.20 6.19
CA GLY A 32 12.06 -0.23 6.00
C GLY A 32 10.67 -0.51 5.40
N PRO A 33 9.58 0.04 5.96
CA PRO A 33 8.23 -0.13 5.41
C PRO A 33 7.99 0.47 4.02
N ASN A 34 8.90 1.31 3.52
CA ASN A 34 8.82 1.95 2.20
C ASN A 34 9.71 1.25 1.15
N ASN A 35 10.29 0.10 1.46
CA ASN A 35 11.17 -0.61 0.53
C ASN A 35 10.47 -0.88 -0.82
N GLY A 36 11.07 -0.41 -1.91
CA GLY A 36 10.53 -0.49 -3.28
C GLY A 36 9.67 0.71 -3.72
N ILE A 37 9.37 1.68 -2.85
CA ILE A 37 8.60 2.87 -3.25
C ILE A 37 9.40 3.81 -4.16
N ASP A 38 10.73 3.70 -4.13
CA ASP A 38 11.68 4.51 -4.90
C ASP A 38 11.42 4.45 -6.41
N ASP A 39 11.01 3.30 -6.95
CA ASP A 39 10.61 3.16 -8.36
C ASP A 39 9.46 4.13 -8.72
N SER A 40 8.41 4.18 -7.89
CA SER A 40 7.26 5.07 -8.11
C SER A 40 7.64 6.55 -7.97
N VAL A 41 8.49 6.87 -6.99
CA VAL A 41 9.02 8.22 -6.76
C VAL A 41 9.84 8.68 -7.97
N ASN A 42 10.77 7.84 -8.44
CA ASN A 42 11.63 8.13 -9.58
C ASN A 42 10.83 8.25 -10.89
N ASN A 43 9.72 7.52 -11.04
CA ASN A 43 8.83 7.64 -12.18
C ASN A 43 8.04 8.97 -12.18
N LEU A 44 7.65 9.48 -11.01
CA LEU A 44 6.84 10.69 -10.90
C LEU A 44 7.65 12.00 -10.88
N ILE A 45 8.87 12.01 -10.33
CA ILE A 45 9.73 13.22 -10.27
C ILE A 45 9.87 13.92 -11.64
N PRO A 46 10.10 13.21 -12.77
CA PRO A 46 10.20 13.85 -14.08
C PRO A 46 8.94 14.61 -14.52
N PHE A 47 7.76 14.30 -13.97
CA PHE A 47 6.52 15.02 -14.26
C PHE A 47 6.46 16.37 -13.55
N LEU A 48 7.06 16.51 -12.35
CA LEU A 48 7.15 17.80 -11.66
C LEU A 48 7.99 18.82 -12.43
N ALA A 49 9.01 18.34 -13.16
CA ALA A 49 9.81 19.20 -14.02
C ALA A 49 9.06 19.65 -15.30
N ARG A 50 8.05 18.90 -15.74
CA ARG A 50 7.34 19.14 -17.00
C ARG A 50 6.00 19.85 -16.81
N HIS A 51 5.35 19.66 -15.66
CA HIS A 51 4.00 20.13 -15.40
C HIS A 51 4.00 21.07 -14.19
N PRO A 52 3.38 22.27 -14.29
CA PRO A 52 3.30 23.21 -13.19
C PRO A 52 2.22 22.80 -12.17
N VAL A 53 2.44 21.70 -11.46
CA VAL A 53 1.57 21.14 -10.40
C VAL A 53 2.37 20.94 -9.12
N SER A 54 1.70 20.87 -7.96
CA SER A 54 2.38 20.50 -6.71
C SER A 54 2.71 19.00 -6.69
N ALA A 55 3.75 18.62 -5.95
CA ALA A 55 4.10 17.23 -5.70
C ALA A 55 2.92 16.44 -5.12
N ALA A 56 2.24 17.03 -4.15
CA ALA A 56 1.09 16.44 -3.50
C ALA A 56 -0.08 16.18 -4.47
N ASP A 57 -0.44 17.17 -5.30
CA ASP A 57 -1.50 16.99 -6.29
C ASP A 57 -1.09 16.00 -7.39
N LEU A 58 0.19 15.97 -7.78
CA LEU A 58 0.70 14.99 -8.74
C LEU A 58 0.53 13.56 -8.23
N VAL A 59 0.94 13.27 -6.99
CA VAL A 59 0.84 11.92 -6.40
C VAL A 59 -0.62 11.45 -6.40
N GLN A 60 -1.53 12.28 -5.87
CA GLN A 60 -2.94 11.92 -5.77
C GLN A 60 -3.62 11.79 -7.14
N PHE A 61 -3.28 12.67 -8.09
CA PHE A 61 -3.82 12.60 -9.45
C PHE A 61 -3.30 11.39 -10.22
N ALA A 62 -2.01 11.07 -10.10
CA ALA A 62 -1.40 9.92 -10.75
C ALA A 62 -2.05 8.60 -10.26
N GLY A 63 -2.31 8.48 -8.95
CA GLY A 63 -3.03 7.34 -8.40
C GLY A 63 -4.46 7.22 -8.93
N ALA A 64 -5.20 8.33 -9.03
CA ALA A 64 -6.56 8.33 -9.60
C ALA A 64 -6.56 7.92 -11.09
N VAL A 65 -5.56 8.37 -11.86
CA VAL A 65 -5.38 7.96 -13.26
C VAL A 65 -4.99 6.48 -13.36
N ALA A 66 -4.08 5.99 -12.52
CA ALA A 66 -3.69 4.59 -12.50
C ALA A 66 -4.89 3.66 -12.24
N LEU A 67 -5.69 3.97 -11.21
CA LEU A 67 -6.91 3.23 -10.89
C LEU A 67 -7.91 3.21 -12.05
N SER A 68 -8.02 4.30 -12.82
CA SER A 68 -8.95 4.36 -13.95
C SER A 68 -8.66 3.35 -15.07
N ASN A 69 -7.46 2.75 -15.08
CA ASN A 69 -7.09 1.70 -16.02
C ASN A 69 -7.48 0.29 -15.56
N CYS A 70 -7.90 0.13 -14.30
CA CYS A 70 -8.28 -1.16 -13.72
C CYS A 70 -9.80 -1.38 -13.89
N PRO A 71 -10.25 -2.41 -14.63
CA PRO A 71 -11.67 -2.70 -14.77
C PRO A 71 -12.32 -2.92 -13.40
N GLY A 72 -13.45 -2.25 -13.15
CA GLY A 72 -14.17 -2.31 -11.87
C GLY A 72 -13.82 -1.19 -10.87
N ALA A 73 -12.72 -0.46 -11.09
CA ALA A 73 -12.30 0.59 -10.18
C ALA A 73 -13.24 1.80 -10.20
N PRO A 74 -13.41 2.49 -9.06
CA PRO A 74 -14.21 3.71 -9.00
C PRO A 74 -13.48 4.87 -9.70
N ARG A 75 -14.26 5.85 -10.18
CA ARG A 75 -13.71 7.15 -10.54
C ARG A 75 -13.50 7.97 -9.27
N VAL A 76 -12.26 7.97 -8.77
CA VAL A 76 -11.88 8.64 -7.52
C VAL A 76 -12.12 10.15 -7.61
N GLU A 77 -12.63 10.76 -6.53
CA GLU A 77 -12.70 12.21 -6.40
C GLU A 77 -11.30 12.80 -6.36
N PHE A 78 -11.06 13.82 -7.19
CA PHE A 78 -9.81 14.55 -7.19
C PHE A 78 -10.05 16.01 -6.83
N LEU A 79 -9.60 16.38 -5.62
CA LEU A 79 -9.49 17.77 -5.19
C LEU A 79 -8.03 18.22 -5.36
N ALA A 80 -7.84 19.41 -5.91
CA ALA A 80 -6.54 20.02 -6.17
C ALA A 80 -6.32 21.26 -5.30
N GLY A 81 -5.09 21.77 -5.29
CA GLY A 81 -4.69 22.98 -4.57
C GLY A 81 -3.82 22.71 -3.35
N ARG A 82 -3.26 21.50 -3.20
CA ARG A 82 -2.32 21.22 -2.11
C ARG A 82 -1.05 22.04 -2.28
N PRO A 83 -0.48 22.62 -1.21
CA PRO A 83 0.76 23.38 -1.29
C PRO A 83 1.93 22.55 -1.81
N ASN A 84 2.89 23.20 -2.48
CA ASN A 84 4.12 22.57 -2.96
C ASN A 84 5.30 22.78 -1.99
N HIS A 85 5.04 22.76 -0.69
CA HIS A 85 6.05 22.87 0.36
C HIS A 85 5.61 22.03 1.56
N THR A 86 6.54 21.26 2.12
CA THR A 86 6.30 20.41 3.30
C THR A 86 7.64 20.01 3.96
N ILE A 87 7.61 19.04 4.86
CA ILE A 87 8.75 18.39 5.55
C ILE A 87 8.76 16.90 5.22
N PRO A 88 9.92 16.20 5.33
CA PRO A 88 9.90 14.74 5.31
C PRO A 88 9.18 14.22 6.55
N ALA A 89 8.39 13.16 6.39
CA ALA A 89 7.79 12.48 7.53
C ALA A 89 8.84 11.67 8.32
N ILE A 90 8.54 11.40 9.59
CA ILE A 90 9.32 10.50 10.42
C ILE A 90 9.04 9.03 10.06
N ASP A 91 9.97 8.14 10.42
CA ASP A 91 9.78 6.69 10.28
C ASP A 91 8.72 6.17 11.29
N GLY A 92 8.18 4.98 11.05
CA GLY A 92 7.19 4.31 11.89
C GLY A 92 5.74 4.74 11.64
N LEU A 93 5.48 5.53 10.59
CA LEU A 93 4.12 5.96 10.24
C LEU A 93 3.41 5.09 9.19
N ILE A 94 4.12 4.14 8.60
CA ILE A 94 3.59 3.22 7.57
C ILE A 94 3.23 1.89 8.24
N PRO A 95 2.01 1.35 8.05
CA PRO A 95 1.67 0.00 8.48
C PRO A 95 2.56 -1.06 7.81
N ASP A 96 3.03 -2.03 8.59
CA ASP A 96 3.86 -3.15 8.09
C ASP A 96 3.02 -4.44 7.97
N PRO A 97 3.26 -5.32 6.98
CA PRO A 97 2.52 -6.58 6.85
C PRO A 97 2.63 -7.52 8.04
N ALA A 98 3.64 -7.37 8.91
CA ALA A 98 3.77 -8.13 10.16
C ALA A 98 3.02 -7.53 11.36
N ASP A 99 2.40 -6.35 11.19
CA ASP A 99 1.69 -5.68 12.27
C ASP A 99 0.39 -6.40 12.66
N ASP A 100 0.09 -6.43 13.96
CA ASP A 100 -1.21 -6.93 14.41
C ASP A 100 -2.36 -5.95 14.09
N VAL A 101 -3.58 -6.48 14.06
CA VAL A 101 -4.80 -5.71 13.73
C VAL A 101 -5.01 -4.52 14.66
N THR A 102 -4.63 -4.62 15.94
CA THR A 102 -4.76 -3.49 16.87
C THR A 102 -3.82 -2.36 16.50
N LYS A 103 -2.56 -2.67 16.17
CA LYS A 103 -1.59 -1.69 15.71
C LYS A 103 -2.01 -1.05 14.39
N ILE A 104 -2.48 -1.84 13.42
CA ILE A 104 -2.98 -1.34 12.13
C ILE A 104 -4.15 -0.38 12.36
N LEU A 105 -5.19 -0.80 13.06
CA LEU A 105 -6.37 0.03 13.30
C LEU A 105 -6.02 1.30 14.09
N ALA A 106 -5.13 1.22 15.07
CA ALA A 106 -4.66 2.40 15.81
C ALA A 106 -3.87 3.36 14.92
N ARG A 107 -3.03 2.84 14.01
CA ARG A 107 -2.26 3.65 13.07
C ARG A 107 -3.18 4.44 12.13
N PHE A 108 -4.18 3.78 11.56
CA PHE A 108 -5.18 4.43 10.71
C PHE A 108 -6.05 5.43 11.48
N ALA A 109 -6.48 5.09 12.71
CA ALA A 109 -7.21 6.03 13.56
C ALA A 109 -6.39 7.29 13.89
N ASP A 110 -5.10 7.15 14.21
CA ASP A 110 -4.22 8.29 14.50
C ASP A 110 -3.88 9.12 13.26
N ALA A 111 -3.86 8.51 12.06
CA ALA A 111 -3.56 9.24 10.83
C ALA A 111 -4.70 10.19 10.43
N GLY A 112 -5.94 9.71 10.47
CA GLY A 112 -7.08 10.41 9.88
C GLY A 112 -8.43 10.16 10.53
N GLY A 113 -8.47 9.47 11.67
CA GLY A 113 -9.73 9.06 12.30
C GLY A 113 -10.47 7.95 11.55
N PHE A 114 -9.75 7.17 10.74
CA PHE A 114 -10.34 6.09 9.95
C PHE A 114 -10.93 5.01 10.85
N THR A 115 -12.14 4.59 10.51
CA THR A 115 -12.85 3.46 11.11
C THR A 115 -12.34 2.12 10.56
N PRO A 116 -12.54 1.00 11.27
CA PRO A 116 -12.19 -0.33 10.74
C PRO A 116 -12.81 -0.64 9.37
N PHE A 117 -14.03 -0.16 9.13
CA PHE A 117 -14.69 -0.29 7.83
C PHE A 117 -13.92 0.44 6.72
N GLU A 118 -13.45 1.66 6.96
CA GLU A 118 -12.65 2.41 5.98
C GLU A 118 -11.28 1.78 5.77
N VAL A 119 -10.65 1.22 6.82
CA VAL A 119 -9.39 0.48 6.68
C VAL A 119 -9.56 -0.72 5.75
N VAL A 120 -10.57 -1.56 5.97
CA VAL A 120 -10.85 -2.72 5.09
C VAL A 120 -11.23 -2.26 3.68
N SER A 121 -11.96 -1.14 3.55
CA SER A 121 -12.31 -0.58 2.24
C SER A 121 -11.07 -0.16 1.45
N LEU A 122 -10.07 0.44 2.10
CA LEU A 122 -8.82 0.85 1.46
C LEU A 122 -7.96 -0.35 1.02
N LEU A 123 -8.08 -1.49 1.71
CA LEU A 123 -7.41 -2.74 1.31
C LEU A 123 -8.01 -3.39 0.05
N ALA A 124 -9.11 -2.88 -0.50
CA ALA A 124 -9.53 -3.26 -1.86
C ALA A 124 -8.44 -2.95 -2.90
N SER A 125 -7.52 -2.01 -2.61
CA SER A 125 -6.33 -1.78 -3.43
C SER A 125 -5.46 -3.05 -3.60
N HIS A 126 -5.50 -3.99 -2.66
CA HIS A 126 -4.77 -5.26 -2.79
C HIS A 126 -5.35 -6.18 -3.89
N SER A 127 -6.54 -5.89 -4.44
CA SER A 127 -7.07 -6.59 -5.62
C SER A 127 -6.28 -6.29 -6.91
N ILE A 128 -5.48 -5.23 -6.91
CA ILE A 128 -4.63 -4.83 -8.05
C ILE A 128 -3.18 -4.64 -7.62
N ALA A 129 -2.72 -5.48 -6.69
CA ALA A 129 -1.41 -5.36 -6.08
C ALA A 129 -0.59 -6.66 -6.13
N ARG A 130 0.72 -6.49 -6.01
CA ARG A 130 1.73 -7.55 -5.98
C ARG A 130 2.86 -7.16 -5.03
N ALA A 131 3.67 -8.11 -4.60
CA ALA A 131 4.84 -7.91 -3.76
C ALA A 131 6.15 -8.25 -4.49
N ASP A 132 7.12 -7.34 -4.38
CA ASP A 132 8.48 -7.50 -4.93
C ASP A 132 9.58 -7.60 -3.87
N LYS A 133 9.24 -7.31 -2.60
CA LYS A 133 10.22 -7.11 -1.50
C LYS A 133 9.96 -7.93 -0.24
N VAL A 134 8.81 -8.60 -0.14
CA VAL A 134 8.48 -9.46 1.02
C VAL A 134 9.33 -10.73 0.99
N ASP A 135 9.45 -11.32 -0.20
CA ASP A 135 10.36 -12.43 -0.48
C ASP A 135 11.41 -11.96 -1.50
N GLU A 136 12.69 -12.02 -1.15
CA GLU A 136 13.78 -11.55 -2.02
C GLU A 136 14.14 -12.55 -3.15
N THR A 137 13.51 -13.73 -3.19
CA THR A 137 13.77 -14.78 -4.17
C THR A 137 12.82 -14.78 -5.36
N ILE A 138 11.71 -14.06 -5.26
CA ILE A 138 10.67 -13.92 -6.29
C ILE A 138 10.24 -12.44 -6.41
N ASP A 139 9.71 -12.06 -7.56
CA ASP A 139 9.11 -10.75 -7.79
C ASP A 139 7.65 -10.88 -8.22
N ALA A 140 6.91 -9.78 -8.17
CA ALA A 140 5.57 -9.64 -8.68
C ALA A 140 4.58 -10.72 -8.17
N ALA A 141 4.72 -11.20 -6.94
CA ALA A 141 3.81 -12.17 -6.34
C ALA A 141 2.45 -11.49 -6.08
N PRO A 142 1.36 -11.86 -6.76
CA PRO A 142 0.09 -11.17 -6.62
C PRO A 142 -0.62 -11.52 -5.31
N PHE A 143 -1.49 -10.63 -4.83
CA PHE A 143 -2.28 -10.88 -3.62
C PHE A 143 -3.62 -11.57 -3.91
N ASP A 144 -4.08 -11.52 -5.16
CA ASP A 144 -5.18 -12.31 -5.66
C ASP A 144 -4.89 -12.88 -7.06
N THR A 145 -5.78 -13.70 -7.61
CA THR A 145 -5.62 -14.31 -8.93
C THR A 145 -5.84 -13.36 -10.11
N THR A 146 -6.25 -12.12 -9.85
CA THR A 146 -6.67 -11.15 -10.86
C THR A 146 -6.04 -9.77 -10.64
N PRO A 147 -4.69 -9.65 -10.52
CA PRO A 147 -3.99 -8.44 -10.05
C PRO A 147 -4.07 -7.23 -11.02
N PHE A 148 -4.81 -7.35 -12.12
CA PHE A 148 -5.05 -6.29 -13.10
C PHE A 148 -6.54 -5.90 -13.19
N THR A 149 -7.40 -6.49 -12.36
CA THR A 149 -8.84 -6.26 -12.29
C THR A 149 -9.18 -5.81 -10.87
N PHE A 150 -9.91 -4.70 -10.73
CA PHE A 150 -10.37 -4.24 -9.42
C PHE A 150 -11.70 -4.90 -9.09
N ASP A 151 -11.64 -6.15 -8.62
CA ASP A 151 -12.80 -6.93 -8.23
C ASP A 151 -12.74 -7.29 -6.73
N THR A 152 -13.35 -8.39 -6.32
CA THR A 152 -13.42 -8.80 -4.91
C THR A 152 -12.67 -10.10 -4.63
N GLN A 153 -11.83 -10.57 -5.56
CA GLN A 153 -11.12 -11.84 -5.42
C GLN A 153 -10.21 -11.85 -4.20
N ILE A 154 -9.47 -10.76 -3.94
CA ILE A 154 -8.66 -10.63 -2.71
C ILE A 154 -9.44 -10.96 -1.43
N PHE A 155 -10.67 -10.48 -1.29
CA PHE A 155 -11.49 -10.73 -0.10
C PHE A 155 -11.95 -12.19 -0.01
N LEU A 156 -12.18 -12.86 -1.13
CA LEU A 156 -12.50 -14.28 -1.18
C LEU A 156 -11.26 -15.13 -0.88
N GLU A 157 -10.16 -14.85 -1.56
CA GLU A 157 -8.97 -15.70 -1.61
C GLU A 157 -8.20 -15.67 -0.29
N VAL A 158 -8.17 -14.54 0.42
CA VAL A 158 -7.59 -14.43 1.77
C VAL A 158 -8.32 -15.31 2.80
N MET A 159 -9.60 -15.64 2.58
CA MET A 159 -10.38 -16.53 3.45
C MET A 159 -10.04 -18.02 3.23
N LEU A 160 -9.48 -18.38 2.07
CA LEU A 160 -9.15 -19.77 1.74
C LEU A 160 -8.05 -20.33 2.66
N LYS A 161 -8.02 -21.66 2.80
CA LYS A 161 -6.96 -22.33 3.56
C LYS A 161 -5.64 -22.22 2.80
N GLY A 162 -4.59 -21.75 3.48
CA GLY A 162 -3.23 -21.77 2.94
C GLY A 162 -2.71 -23.20 2.75
N VAL A 163 -2.01 -23.45 1.63
CA VAL A 163 -1.48 -24.76 1.24
C VAL A 163 0.03 -24.76 0.95
N GLY A 164 0.65 -23.58 0.81
CA GLY A 164 2.10 -23.43 0.61
C GLY A 164 2.53 -21.97 0.62
N PHE A 165 3.72 -21.69 0.09
CA PHE A 165 4.27 -20.34 -0.14
C PHE A 165 4.72 -20.26 -1.60
N PRO A 166 4.55 -19.11 -2.28
CA PRO A 166 5.00 -18.94 -3.67
C PRO A 166 6.53 -18.91 -3.79
N GLY A 167 7.23 -18.58 -2.69
CA GLY A 167 8.68 -18.60 -2.56
C GLY A 167 9.15 -19.31 -1.29
N ALA A 168 10.00 -18.64 -0.51
CA ALA A 168 10.48 -19.08 0.78
C ALA A 168 9.38 -19.04 1.85
N ALA A 169 9.52 -19.86 2.90
CA ALA A 169 8.50 -20.02 3.95
C ALA A 169 8.85 -19.27 5.26
N ASN A 170 9.84 -18.37 5.22
CA ASN A 170 10.44 -17.72 6.39
C ASN A 170 10.51 -16.19 6.27
N ASN A 171 9.68 -15.60 5.41
CA ASN A 171 9.61 -14.16 5.20
C ASN A 171 8.79 -13.49 6.32
N SER A 172 9.21 -12.28 6.73
CA SER A 172 8.47 -11.49 7.72
C SER A 172 7.18 -10.95 7.10
N GLY A 173 6.06 -11.05 7.82
CA GLY A 173 4.77 -10.54 7.34
C GLY A 173 4.10 -11.39 6.26
N GLU A 174 4.61 -12.60 5.96
CA GLU A 174 3.99 -13.54 5.02
C GLU A 174 3.38 -14.75 5.75
N VAL A 175 2.23 -15.23 5.26
CA VAL A 175 1.61 -16.47 5.70
C VAL A 175 1.28 -17.36 4.51
N SER A 176 0.98 -18.63 4.78
CA SER A 176 0.71 -19.59 3.72
C SER A 176 -0.45 -19.15 2.79
N SER A 177 -0.13 -19.12 1.50
CA SER A 177 -1.01 -18.80 0.38
C SER A 177 -1.88 -20.00 -0.02
N PRO A 178 -3.12 -19.77 -0.47
CA PRO A 178 -4.01 -20.81 -0.99
C PRO A 178 -3.66 -21.22 -2.43
N LEU A 179 -2.95 -20.36 -3.18
CA LEU A 179 -2.62 -20.55 -4.60
C LEU A 179 -1.12 -20.27 -4.89
N PRO A 180 -0.19 -20.98 -4.22
CA PRO A 180 1.24 -20.68 -4.27
C PRO A 180 1.95 -21.13 -5.57
N LEU A 181 1.25 -21.79 -6.50
CA LEU A 181 1.90 -22.37 -7.68
C LEU A 181 2.29 -21.27 -8.67
N GLY A 182 3.60 -21.12 -8.93
CA GLY A 182 4.13 -20.26 -9.98
C GLY A 182 4.92 -21.02 -11.05
N SER A 183 5.17 -20.39 -12.20
CA SER A 183 6.02 -20.93 -13.26
C SER A 183 6.64 -19.82 -14.12
N GLY A 184 7.96 -19.86 -14.32
CA GLY A 184 8.65 -18.81 -15.07
C GLY A 184 8.49 -17.46 -14.36
N ASN A 185 7.91 -16.47 -15.07
CA ASN A 185 7.62 -15.15 -14.51
C ASN A 185 6.19 -15.02 -13.96
N ASP A 186 5.38 -16.10 -14.05
CA ASP A 186 4.04 -16.14 -13.49
C ASP A 186 4.17 -16.60 -12.02
N THR A 187 4.54 -15.68 -11.14
CA THR A 187 4.72 -15.93 -9.70
C THR A 187 3.40 -16.32 -9.05
N GLY A 188 3.44 -17.31 -8.14
CA GLY A 188 2.26 -17.74 -7.39
C GLY A 188 1.74 -16.67 -6.42
N GLU A 189 0.48 -16.80 -5.98
CA GLU A 189 -0.14 -15.86 -5.06
C GLU A 189 0.62 -15.81 -3.72
N MET A 190 0.82 -14.62 -3.18
CA MET A 190 1.35 -14.37 -1.85
C MET A 190 0.24 -13.90 -0.92
N ARG A 191 0.31 -14.27 0.37
CA ARG A 191 -0.64 -13.79 1.38
C ARG A 191 0.08 -13.05 2.50
N LEU A 192 -0.25 -11.78 2.68
CA LEU A 192 0.24 -10.99 3.81
C LEU A 192 -0.40 -11.43 5.13
N GLN A 193 0.37 -11.39 6.21
CA GLN A 193 -0.11 -11.71 7.55
C GLN A 193 -1.18 -10.72 8.02
N SER A 194 -0.98 -9.43 7.73
CA SER A 194 -1.94 -8.35 8.02
C SER A 194 -3.31 -8.59 7.40
N ASP A 195 -3.36 -8.91 6.10
CA ASP A 195 -4.61 -9.20 5.36
C ASP A 195 -5.30 -10.46 5.92
N PHE A 196 -4.51 -11.52 6.18
CA PHE A 196 -5.02 -12.74 6.80
C PHE A 196 -5.65 -12.49 8.16
N ALA A 197 -5.02 -11.64 8.97
CA ALA A 197 -5.46 -11.31 10.32
C ALA A 197 -6.72 -10.42 10.29
N LEU A 198 -6.75 -9.39 9.44
CA LEU A 198 -7.92 -8.51 9.27
C LEU A 198 -9.15 -9.28 8.79
N ALA A 199 -8.97 -10.27 7.91
CA ALA A 199 -10.07 -11.13 7.44
C ALA A 199 -10.68 -12.05 8.53
N ARG A 200 -10.08 -12.12 9.72
CA ARG A 200 -10.47 -13.06 10.80
C ARG A 200 -10.65 -12.41 12.17
N ASP A 201 -10.24 -11.16 12.33
CA ASP A 201 -10.44 -10.41 13.56
C ASP A 201 -11.90 -9.96 13.70
N SER A 202 -12.48 -10.07 14.89
CA SER A 202 -13.90 -9.77 15.12
C SER A 202 -14.29 -8.30 14.87
N ARG A 203 -13.31 -7.40 14.73
CA ARG A 203 -13.52 -5.98 14.39
C ARG A 203 -13.67 -5.75 12.88
N THR A 204 -13.23 -6.70 12.04
CA THR A 204 -13.06 -6.52 10.60
C THR A 204 -13.51 -7.71 9.73
N ALA A 205 -13.83 -8.87 10.32
CA ALA A 205 -14.32 -10.07 9.65
C ALA A 205 -15.81 -10.01 9.23
#